data_AF-A0A7U3VRE6-F1
#
_entry.id   AF-A0A7U3VRE6-F1
#
_cell.length_a   1.000
_cell.length_b   1.000
_cell.length_c   1.000
_cell.angle_alpha   90.00
_cell.angle_beta   90.00
_cell.angle_gamma   90.00
#
_symmetry.space_group_name_H-M   'P 1'
#
loop_
_entity.id
_entity.type
_entity.pdbx_description
1 polymer ?
#
loop_
_entity_poly.entity_id
_entity_poly.type
_entity_poly.pdbx_seq_one_letter_code
_entity_poly.pdbx_strand_id
1 'polypeptide(L)'
;MATTLDPTQAHRVELPGGWADLRPVSDITERMRRPIKRLSAKLTSFPEFMNAVQAGNAATADGSEMTQAQQLALAASMGDAFDVLEELQDALVVAVTRGWSWDFAVTVDGVLDLPGPALDALRQAVAPYQNALNPNFDPTPAPGSPTGPSSD
;
A
#
# COMPACT_ATOMS: atom_id res chain seq x y z
N MET A 1 -2.44 -17.40 -9.74
CA MET A 1 -3.36 -16.26 -9.95
C MET A 1 -3.88 -15.84 -8.58
N ALA A 2 -3.34 -14.76 -8.02
CA ALA A 2 -3.84 -14.20 -6.77
C ALA A 2 -5.19 -13.52 -7.07
N THR A 3 -6.26 -13.94 -6.40
CA THR A 3 -7.56 -13.28 -6.49
C THR A 3 -7.41 -11.87 -5.94
N THR A 4 -7.56 -10.86 -6.80
CA THR A 4 -7.57 -9.45 -6.37
C THR A 4 -8.72 -9.26 -5.39
N LEU A 5 -8.40 -9.06 -4.10
CA LEU A 5 -9.40 -8.83 -3.06
C LEU A 5 -10.10 -7.50 -3.30
N ASP A 6 -11.43 -7.51 -3.26
CA ASP A 6 -12.26 -6.30 -3.38
C ASP A 6 -12.25 -5.54 -2.03
N PRO A 7 -11.60 -4.37 -1.92
CA PRO A 7 -11.45 -3.67 -0.66
C PRO A 7 -12.78 -3.11 -0.12
N THR A 8 -13.87 -3.16 -0.88
CA THR A 8 -15.21 -2.70 -0.46
C THR A 8 -15.95 -3.71 0.42
N GLN A 9 -15.48 -4.95 0.50
CA GLN A 9 -16.11 -6.01 1.28
C GLN A 9 -15.24 -6.47 2.45
N ALA A 10 -15.87 -7.11 3.44
CA ALA A 10 -15.14 -7.80 4.49
C ALA A 10 -14.62 -9.14 3.95
N HIS A 11 -13.36 -9.47 4.24
CA HIS A 11 -12.73 -10.71 3.77
C HIS A 11 -12.03 -11.41 4.91
N ARG A 12 -12.11 -12.74 4.94
CA ARG A 12 -11.15 -13.55 5.71
C ARG A 12 -10.05 -14.00 4.77
N VAL A 13 -8.81 -13.79 5.16
CA VAL A 13 -7.63 -14.25 4.43
C VAL A 13 -6.93 -15.33 5.25
N GLU A 14 -6.72 -16.48 4.62
CA GLU A 14 -5.91 -17.55 5.19
C GLU A 14 -4.43 -17.18 5.03
N LEU A 15 -3.68 -17.26 6.12
CA LEU A 15 -2.28 -16.91 6.20
C LEU A 15 -1.45 -18.13 6.64
N PRO A 16 -0.16 -18.20 6.33
CA PRO A 16 0.71 -19.24 6.87
C PRO A 16 0.64 -19.30 8.41
N GLY A 17 0.00 -20.35 8.94
CA GLY A 17 -0.14 -20.57 10.39
C GLY A 17 -1.29 -19.81 11.07
N GLY A 18 -2.16 -19.12 10.33
CA GLY A 18 -3.25 -18.35 10.92
C GLY A 18 -4.26 -17.79 9.92
N TRP A 19 -5.11 -16.88 10.37
CA TRP A 19 -6.04 -16.14 9.52
C TRP A 19 -6.16 -14.69 9.99
N ALA A 20 -6.56 -13.81 9.07
CA ALA A 20 -6.89 -12.42 9.36
C ALA A 20 -8.24 -12.03 8.75
N ASP A 21 -9.08 -11.34 9.52
CA ASP A 21 -10.30 -10.72 9.05
C ASP A 21 -10.01 -9.27 8.65
N LEU A 22 -10.16 -8.95 7.37
CA LEU A 22 -10.02 -7.62 6.80
C LEU A 22 -11.35 -6.89 6.81
N ARG A 23 -11.33 -5.62 7.22
CA ARG A 23 -12.51 -4.75 7.21
C ARG A 23 -12.70 -4.12 5.82
N PRO A 24 -13.94 -3.82 5.40
CA PRO A 24 -14.17 -3.06 4.20
C PRO A 24 -13.68 -1.61 4.37
N VAL A 25 -13.32 -0.95 3.28
CA VAL A 25 -12.85 0.45 3.29
C VAL A 25 -13.87 1.39 3.95
N SER A 26 -15.17 1.13 3.82
CA SER A 26 -16.23 1.91 4.45
C SER A 26 -16.15 1.95 5.98
N ASP A 27 -15.53 0.93 6.60
CA ASP A 27 -15.39 0.81 8.04
C ASP A 27 -14.09 1.47 8.55
N ILE A 28 -13.23 1.93 7.65
CA ILE A 28 -11.95 2.57 7.98
C ILE A 28 -12.19 4.05 8.28
N THR A 29 -12.24 4.37 9.56
CA THR A 29 -12.47 5.73 10.04
C THR A 29 -11.32 6.68 9.69
N GLU A 30 -11.58 7.99 9.69
CA GLU A 30 -10.53 9.00 9.45
C GLU A 30 -9.39 8.93 10.48
N ARG A 31 -9.67 8.51 11.71
CA ARG A 31 -8.62 8.28 12.73
C ARG A 31 -7.61 7.22 12.27
N MET A 32 -8.08 6.15 11.63
CA MET A 32 -7.24 5.09 11.08
C MET A 32 -6.54 5.51 9.79
N ARG A 33 -7.17 6.38 8.98
CA ARG A 33 -6.58 6.89 7.72
C ARG A 33 -5.47 7.91 7.93
N ARG A 34 -5.54 8.73 8.99
CA ARG A 34 -4.59 9.83 9.22
C ARG A 34 -3.11 9.39 9.26
N PRO A 35 -2.72 8.32 9.98
CA PRO A 35 -1.35 7.82 9.95
C PRO A 35 -0.89 7.44 8.55
N ILE A 36 -1.72 6.70 7.80
CA ILE A 36 -1.46 6.29 6.41
C ILE A 36 -1.24 7.51 5.52
N LYS A 37 -2.14 8.50 5.58
CA LYS A 37 -2.03 9.75 4.80
C LYS A 37 -0.72 10.50 5.12
N ARG A 38 -0.37 10.60 6.41
CA ARG A 38 0.87 11.28 6.85
C ARG A 38 2.11 10.56 6.32
N LEU A 39 2.14 9.24 6.43
CA LEU A 39 3.26 8.42 5.97
C LEU A 39 3.36 8.43 4.45
N SER A 40 2.23 8.35 3.73
CA SER A 40 2.20 8.48 2.28
C SER A 40 2.72 9.84 1.82
N ALA A 41 2.30 10.94 2.47
CA ALA A 41 2.80 12.27 2.13
C ALA A 41 4.30 12.42 2.42
N LYS A 42 4.77 11.87 3.56
CA LYS A 42 6.19 11.80 3.89
C LYS A 42 6.95 11.01 2.83
N LEU A 43 6.44 9.87 2.40
CA LEU A 43 7.06 9.00 1.39
C LEU A 43 7.19 9.72 0.03
N THR A 44 6.16 10.47 -0.39
CA THR A 44 6.22 11.28 -1.62
C THR A 44 7.20 12.45 -1.56
N SER A 45 7.71 12.79 -0.37
CA SER A 45 8.73 13.83 -0.22
C SER A 45 10.17 13.33 -0.48
N PHE A 46 10.37 12.01 -0.61
CA PHE A 46 11.66 11.42 -0.95
C PHE A 46 11.81 11.29 -2.48
N PRO A 47 12.75 12.02 -3.12
CA PRO A 47 12.98 11.90 -4.55
C PRO A 47 13.36 10.48 -4.99
N GLU A 48 14.14 9.78 -4.16
CA GLU A 48 14.59 8.40 -4.41
C GLU A 48 13.40 7.44 -4.52
N PHE A 49 12.42 7.59 -3.63
CA PHE A 49 11.18 6.82 -3.68
C PHE A 49 10.38 7.14 -4.95
N MET A 50 10.20 8.42 -5.29
CA MET A 50 9.45 8.80 -6.49
C MET A 50 10.12 8.29 -7.76
N ASN A 51 11.45 8.32 -7.83
CA ASN A 51 12.22 7.75 -8.92
C ASN A 51 12.06 6.23 -8.99
N ALA A 52 12.08 5.54 -7.85
CA ALA A 52 11.84 4.10 -7.76
C ALA A 52 10.42 3.74 -8.24
N VAL A 53 9.39 4.49 -7.85
CA VAL A 53 8.01 4.28 -8.34
C VAL A 53 7.93 4.47 -9.85
N GLN A 54 8.55 5.52 -10.40
CA GLN A 54 8.59 5.77 -11.84
C GLN A 54 9.32 4.66 -12.59
N ALA A 55 10.47 4.21 -12.09
CA ALA A 55 11.24 3.12 -12.66
C ALA A 55 10.46 1.79 -12.62
N GLY A 56 9.76 1.52 -11.53
CA GLY A 56 8.89 0.34 -11.39
C GLY A 56 7.74 0.37 -12.41
N ASN A 57 7.03 1.49 -12.48
CA ASN A 57 5.95 1.68 -13.45
C ASN A 57 6.43 1.54 -14.91
N ALA A 58 7.62 2.07 -15.23
CA ALA A 58 8.21 1.92 -16.55
C ALA A 58 8.61 0.46 -16.84
N ALA A 59 9.12 -0.27 -15.85
CA ALA A 59 9.51 -1.68 -15.98
C ALA A 59 8.32 -2.62 -16.18
N THR A 60 7.11 -2.23 -15.76
CA THR A 60 5.87 -3.01 -15.92
C THR A 60 4.92 -2.42 -16.98
N ALA A 61 5.34 -1.41 -17.73
CA ALA A 61 4.47 -0.66 -18.64
C ALA A 61 3.91 -1.52 -19.80
N ASP A 62 4.64 -2.56 -20.17
CA ASP A 62 4.27 -3.55 -21.19
C ASP A 62 3.44 -4.72 -20.63
N GLY A 63 3.09 -4.67 -19.33
CA GLY A 63 2.39 -5.74 -18.63
C GLY A 63 3.31 -6.88 -18.17
N SER A 64 4.63 -6.75 -18.33
CA SER A 64 5.60 -7.70 -17.81
C SER A 64 5.70 -7.60 -16.29
N GLU A 65 5.91 -8.74 -15.63
CA GLU A 65 6.29 -8.76 -14.22
C GLU A 65 7.76 -8.35 -14.07
N MET A 66 8.07 -7.57 -13.03
CA MET A 66 9.46 -7.27 -12.68
C MET A 66 10.18 -8.54 -12.25
N THR A 67 11.37 -8.77 -12.80
CA THR A 67 12.29 -9.81 -12.31
C THR A 67 12.71 -9.53 -10.86
N GLN A 68 13.08 -10.58 -10.13
CA GLN A 68 13.57 -10.44 -8.75
C GLN A 68 14.79 -9.50 -8.65
N ALA A 69 15.68 -9.52 -9.65
CA ALA A 69 16.82 -8.61 -9.71
C ALA A 69 16.39 -7.14 -9.85
N GLN A 70 15.36 -6.87 -10.66
CA GLN A 70 14.79 -5.52 -10.78
C GLN A 70 14.09 -5.08 -9.50
N GLN A 71 13.34 -5.98 -8.84
CA GLN A 71 12.70 -5.69 -7.54
C GLN A 71 13.75 -5.33 -6.48
N LEU A 72 14.84 -6.10 -6.41
CA LEU A 72 15.92 -5.84 -5.46
C LEU A 72 16.65 -4.51 -5.77
N ALA A 73 16.92 -4.24 -7.04
CA ALA A 73 17.54 -2.97 -7.45
C ALA A 73 16.64 -1.76 -7.12
N LEU A 74 15.33 -1.90 -7.31
CA LEU A 74 14.35 -0.87 -6.97
C LEU A 74 14.33 -0.62 -5.46
N ALA A 75 14.26 -1.67 -4.66
CA ALA A 75 14.28 -1.59 -3.21
C ALA A 75 15.57 -0.95 -2.69
N ALA A 76 16.73 -1.36 -3.22
CA ALA A 76 18.02 -0.79 -2.86
C ALA A 76 18.14 0.71 -3.20
N SER A 77 17.43 1.18 -4.24
CA SER A 77 17.44 2.59 -4.61
C SER A 77 16.61 3.50 -3.70
N MET A 78 15.74 2.95 -2.84
CA MET A 78 14.83 3.74 -1.99
C MET A 78 15.53 4.41 -0.80
N GLY A 79 16.69 3.88 -0.35
CA GLY A 79 17.43 4.42 0.79
C GLY A 79 16.56 4.58 2.03
N ASP A 80 16.65 5.74 2.69
CA ASP A 80 15.88 6.07 3.91
C ASP A 80 14.35 6.08 3.70
N ALA A 81 13.88 6.15 2.45
CA ALA A 81 12.45 6.05 2.16
C ALA A 81 11.89 4.65 2.42
N PHE A 82 12.76 3.63 2.46
CA PHE A 82 12.36 2.25 2.76
C PHE A 82 11.76 2.12 4.16
N ASP A 83 12.37 2.74 5.18
CA ASP A 83 11.85 2.71 6.55
C ASP A 83 10.44 3.33 6.64
N VAL A 84 10.22 4.42 5.90
CA VAL A 84 8.90 5.08 5.84
C VAL A 84 7.87 4.24 5.08
N LEU A 85 8.30 3.50 4.07
CA LEU A 85 7.45 2.55 3.35
C LEU A 85 7.04 1.38 4.26
N GLU A 86 7.96 0.84 5.06
CA GLU A 86 7.66 -0.20 6.04
C GLU A 86 6.66 0.29 7.10
N GLU A 87 6.89 1.48 7.68
CA GLU A 87 5.94 2.12 8.60
C GLU A 87 4.54 2.29 7.96
N LEU A 88 4.49 2.66 6.67
CA LEU A 88 3.24 2.82 5.92
C LEU A 88 2.52 1.47 5.77
N GLN A 89 3.24 0.40 5.43
CA GLN A 89 2.68 -0.94 5.29
C GLN A 89 2.12 -1.46 6.62
N ASP A 90 2.83 -1.25 7.73
CA ASP A 90 2.35 -1.67 9.05
C ASP A 90 1.11 -0.88 9.47
N ALA A 91 1.10 0.44 9.24
CA ALA A 91 -0.08 1.26 9.47
C ALA A 91 -1.28 0.82 8.63
N LEU A 92 -1.05 0.39 7.39
CA LEU A 92 -2.08 -0.15 6.51
C LEU A 92 -2.63 -1.48 7.07
N VAL A 93 -1.76 -2.40 7.47
CA VAL A 93 -2.16 -3.69 8.07
C VAL A 93 -3.02 -3.46 9.31
N VAL A 94 -2.61 -2.58 10.23
CA VAL A 94 -3.39 -2.26 11.44
C VAL A 94 -4.74 -1.62 11.12
N ALA A 95 -4.77 -0.73 10.12
CA ALA A 95 -5.99 -0.04 9.72
C ALA A 95 -6.99 -0.95 8.99
N VAL A 96 -6.53 -1.98 8.28
CA VAL A 96 -7.38 -2.89 7.50
C VAL A 96 -7.76 -4.14 8.30
N THR A 97 -6.89 -4.64 9.17
CA THR A 97 -7.12 -5.92 9.87
C THR A 97 -8.05 -5.70 11.07
N ARG A 98 -9.29 -6.20 11.01
CA ARG A 98 -10.25 -6.18 12.13
C ARG A 98 -9.81 -7.07 13.29
N GLY A 99 -9.24 -8.23 12.98
CA GLY A 99 -8.79 -9.23 13.95
C GLY A 99 -8.08 -10.37 13.25
N TRP A 100 -7.41 -11.22 14.01
CA TRP A 100 -6.67 -12.35 13.49
C TRP A 100 -6.60 -13.50 14.50
N SER A 101 -6.06 -14.64 14.09
CA SER A 101 -6.01 -15.86 14.91
C SER A 101 -4.95 -15.89 16.00
N TRP A 102 -4.01 -14.94 16.00
CA TRP A 102 -2.94 -14.87 16.99
C TRP A 102 -3.43 -14.29 18.33
N ASP A 103 -2.74 -14.62 19.42
CA ASP A 103 -3.12 -14.30 20.79
C ASP A 103 -2.72 -12.89 21.26
N PHE A 104 -2.11 -12.11 20.37
CA PHE A 104 -1.79 -10.70 20.59
C PHE A 104 -2.69 -9.76 19.76
N ALA A 105 -2.77 -8.51 20.20
CA ALA A 105 -3.66 -7.52 19.60
C ALA A 105 -3.15 -7.00 18.24
N VAL A 106 -4.10 -6.62 17.36
CA VAL A 106 -3.80 -5.92 16.11
C VAL A 106 -3.33 -4.50 16.41
N THR A 107 -2.02 -4.34 16.52
CA THR A 107 -1.30 -3.09 16.82
C THR A 107 -0.03 -3.07 15.98
N VAL A 108 0.67 -1.93 15.92
CA VAL A 108 1.95 -1.86 15.18
C VAL A 108 2.94 -2.89 15.74
N ASP A 109 3.10 -2.94 17.07
CA ASP A 109 3.98 -3.92 17.71
C ASP A 109 3.54 -5.37 17.40
N GLY A 110 2.23 -5.65 17.50
CA GLY A 110 1.70 -6.98 17.16
C GLY A 110 1.91 -7.37 15.69
N VAL A 111 1.93 -6.42 14.75
CA VAL A 111 2.26 -6.72 13.35
C VAL A 111 3.71 -7.20 13.22
N LEU A 112 4.63 -6.63 14.00
CA LEU A 112 6.05 -7.02 14.01
C LEU A 112 6.29 -8.38 14.68
N ASP A 113 5.36 -8.83 15.53
CA ASP A 113 5.39 -10.14 16.16
C ASP A 113 4.85 -11.27 15.27
N LEU A 114 4.30 -10.95 14.09
CA LEU A 114 3.84 -11.97 13.14
C LEU A 114 5.01 -12.79 12.58
N PRO A 115 4.81 -14.10 12.32
CA PRO A 115 5.77 -14.87 11.53
C PRO A 115 5.99 -14.21 10.17
N GLY A 116 7.25 -14.05 9.74
CA GLY A 116 7.60 -13.37 8.47
C GLY A 116 6.74 -13.79 7.27
N PRO A 117 6.56 -15.10 6.99
CA PRO A 117 5.70 -15.54 5.88
C PRO A 117 4.23 -15.13 6.01
N ALA A 118 3.72 -15.01 7.24
CA ALA A 118 2.37 -14.53 7.49
C ALA A 118 2.26 -13.02 7.28
N LEU A 119 3.26 -12.26 7.72
CA LEU A 119 3.34 -10.82 7.49
C LEU A 119 3.42 -10.49 6.00
N ASP A 120 4.27 -11.20 5.25
CA ASP A 120 4.42 -11.02 3.79
C ASP A 120 3.10 -11.27 3.06
N ALA A 121 2.44 -12.39 3.38
CA ALA A 121 1.14 -12.74 2.81
C ALA A 121 0.05 -11.71 3.17
N LEU A 122 0.06 -11.20 4.40
CA LEU A 122 -0.89 -10.19 4.85
C LEU A 122 -0.65 -8.84 4.17
N ARG A 123 0.60 -8.39 4.03
CA ARG A 123 0.99 -7.19 3.29
C ARG A 123 0.56 -7.26 1.83
N GLN A 124 0.74 -8.41 1.20
CA GLN A 124 0.23 -8.64 -0.17
C GLN A 124 -1.30 -8.56 -0.23
N ALA A 125 -2.00 -9.14 0.74
CA ALA A 125 -3.46 -9.14 0.78
C ALA A 125 -4.05 -7.73 1.00
N VAL A 126 -3.38 -6.86 1.77
CA VAL A 126 -3.86 -5.48 2.01
C VAL A 126 -3.42 -4.49 0.93
N ALA A 127 -2.52 -4.85 0.01
CA ALA A 127 -2.02 -3.95 -1.03
C ALA A 127 -3.14 -3.23 -1.84
N PRO A 128 -4.27 -3.86 -2.21
CA PRO A 128 -5.36 -3.17 -2.90
C PRO A 128 -5.98 -2.01 -2.10
N TYR A 129 -5.90 -2.05 -0.77
CA TYR A 129 -6.41 -0.99 0.11
C TYR A 129 -5.56 0.27 0.06
N GLN A 130 -4.27 0.18 -0.30
CA GLN A 130 -3.40 1.34 -0.39
C GLN A 130 -3.96 2.37 -1.38
N ASN A 131 -4.40 1.93 -2.56
CA ASN A 131 -5.01 2.80 -3.58
C ASN A 131 -6.37 3.35 -3.13
N ALA A 132 -7.16 2.56 -2.41
CA ALA A 132 -8.48 2.97 -1.93
C ALA A 132 -8.40 3.99 -0.76
N LEU A 133 -7.34 3.92 0.05
CA LEU A 133 -7.17 4.72 1.25
C LEU A 133 -6.31 5.95 1.06
N ASN A 134 -5.34 5.90 0.14
CA ASN A 134 -4.58 7.08 -0.24
C ASN A 134 -5.46 8.07 -1.02
N PRO A 135 -5.24 9.38 -0.84
CA PRO A 135 -5.80 10.35 -1.76
C PRO A 135 -5.24 10.05 -3.15
N ASN A 136 -6.11 9.97 -4.16
CA ASN A 136 -5.63 9.99 -5.53
C ASN A 136 -5.09 11.40 -5.80
N PHE A 137 -3.77 11.53 -5.86
CA PHE A 137 -3.09 12.77 -6.24
C PHE A 137 -2.78 12.80 -7.73
N ASP A 138 -3.19 11.78 -8.50
CA ASP A 138 -3.12 11.87 -9.95
C ASP A 138 -3.90 13.11 -10.37
N PRO A 139 -3.32 13.97 -11.22
CA PRO A 139 -4.06 15.05 -11.84
C PRO A 139 -5.18 14.39 -12.64
N THR A 140 -6.38 14.29 -12.06
CA THR A 140 -7.55 13.83 -12.80
C THR A 140 -7.75 14.89 -13.88
N PRO A 141 -7.53 14.59 -15.18
CA PRO A 141 -7.76 15.58 -16.20
C PRO A 141 -9.26 15.84 -16.16
N ALA A 142 -9.69 17.01 -15.67
CA ALA A 142 -11.08 17.39 -15.75
C ALA A 142 -11.44 17.38 -17.26
N PRO A 143 -12.41 16.56 -17.71
CA PRO A 143 -12.86 16.57 -19.09
C PRO A 143 -13.60 17.90 -19.31
N GLY A 144 -12.84 18.96 -19.60
CA GLY A 144 -13.35 20.31 -19.79
C GLY A 144 -12.57 21.46 -19.14
N SER A 145 -11.33 21.29 -18.67
CA SER A 145 -10.54 22.46 -18.23
C SER A 145 -10.26 23.38 -19.44
N PRO A 146 -10.79 24.62 -19.49
CA PRO A 146 -10.66 25.52 -20.64
C PRO A 146 -9.34 26.28 -20.58
N THR A 147 -8.24 25.62 -20.19
CA THR A 147 -6.90 26.20 -20.23
C THR A 147 -6.25 25.85 -21.56
N GLY A 148 -6.92 26.21 -22.65
CA GLY A 148 -6.24 26.41 -23.93
C GLY A 148 -5.54 27.77 -23.87
N PRO A 149 -4.29 27.92 -24.32
CA PRO A 149 -3.68 29.23 -24.41
C PRO A 149 -4.53 30.08 -25.36
N SER A 150 -4.98 31.24 -24.89
CA SER A 150 -5.47 32.30 -25.77
C SER A 150 -4.28 32.78 -26.57
N SER A 151 -4.15 32.27 -27.79
CA SER A 151 -3.32 32.88 -28.82
C SER A 151 -4.07 34.11 -29.34
N ASP A 152 -3.59 35.30 -28.97
CA ASP A 152 -3.67 36.47 -29.85
C ASP A 152 -2.47 36.43 -30.82
#